data_AF-G7P471-F1
#
_entry.id   AF-G7P471-F1
#
_cell.length_a   1.000
_cell.length_b   1.000
_cell.length_c   1.000
_cell.angle_alpha   90.00
_cell.angle_beta   90.00
_cell.angle_gamma   90.00
#
_symmetry.space_group_name_H-M   'P 1'
#
loop_
_entity.id
_entity.type
_entity.pdbx_description
1 polymer ?
#
loop_
_entity_poly.entity_id
_entity_poly.type
_entity_poly.pdbx_seq_one_letter_code
_entity_poly.pdbx_strand_id
1 'polypeptide(L)'
;MALRSRFWGFSVCRNPGCRFAALSTSSKPAAKPEVHPVENEAVAPEFTNRNPRNLELLSVARKERGWRTVWPSREFWHRLRVIRTQHHVEALVEHQNGKVVVSASTREWAIKKHLYSTRNVVACESIGRVLAQRCLEAGINFMVYQPTPWEAASDSMKRLQSAMTEGGVVLREPQRIYE
;
A
#
# COMPACT_ATOMS: atom_id res chain seq x y z
N MET A 1 63.10 -10.10 15.71
CA MET A 1 62.32 -11.36 15.68
C MET A 1 62.13 -11.75 14.21
N ALA A 2 63.13 -12.44 13.66
CA ALA A 2 63.13 -13.88 13.37
C ALA A 2 62.35 -14.20 12.06
N LEU A 3 63.01 -14.14 10.91
CA LEU A 3 63.76 -15.23 10.24
C LEU A 3 62.91 -15.88 9.12
N ARG A 4 63.03 -15.36 7.90
CA ARG A 4 62.88 -16.17 6.68
C ARG A 4 64.27 -16.40 6.12
N SER A 5 64.76 -17.61 6.30
CA SER A 5 65.99 -18.14 5.73
C SER A 5 65.60 -19.54 5.24
N ARG A 6 65.72 -19.86 3.95
CA ARG A 6 66.86 -20.53 3.30
C ARG A 6 66.19 -21.33 2.15
N PHE A 7 66.78 -21.70 1.03
CA PHE A 7 68.12 -21.67 0.49
C PHE A 7 67.97 -22.10 -0.99
N TRP A 8 68.79 -21.53 -1.88
CA TRP A 8 69.64 -22.19 -2.89
C TRP A 8 68.99 -23.25 -3.81
N GLY A 9 69.13 -23.22 -5.13
CA GLY A 9 70.26 -22.77 -5.95
C GLY A 9 70.73 -23.94 -6.84
N PHE A 10 71.21 -23.62 -8.05
CA PHE A 10 71.75 -24.50 -9.11
C PHE A 10 70.70 -25.17 -10.01
N SER A 11 70.47 -24.76 -11.27
CA SER A 11 71.36 -24.64 -12.44
C SER A 11 72.00 -25.98 -12.86
N VAL A 12 71.62 -26.52 -14.02
CA VAL A 12 72.36 -26.42 -15.29
C VAL A 12 71.59 -27.16 -16.40
N CYS A 13 71.70 -26.57 -17.57
CA CYS A 13 71.17 -26.88 -18.89
C CYS A 13 71.42 -28.31 -19.43
N ARG A 14 70.52 -28.78 -20.31
CA ARG A 14 70.85 -29.25 -21.68
C ARG A 14 69.58 -29.61 -22.47
N ASN A 15 69.32 -28.84 -23.54
CA ASN A 15 68.54 -29.24 -24.72
C ASN A 15 69.36 -30.28 -25.55
N PRO A 16 68.85 -30.97 -26.60
CA PRO A 16 67.67 -30.66 -27.42
C PRO A 16 66.81 -31.86 -27.90
N GLY A 17 65.64 -31.54 -28.47
CA GLY A 17 65.15 -32.27 -29.65
C GLY A 17 63.99 -33.23 -29.43
N CYS A 18 62.78 -32.78 -29.75
CA CYS A 18 61.91 -33.49 -30.69
C CYS A 18 60.78 -32.56 -31.11
N ARG A 19 60.69 -32.26 -32.40
CA ARG A 19 59.56 -31.53 -32.98
C ARG A 19 58.34 -32.44 -32.95
N PHE A 20 57.43 -32.23 -32.00
CA PHE A 20 56.05 -32.67 -32.13
C PHE A 20 55.18 -31.43 -32.38
N ALA A 21 54.70 -31.30 -33.61
CA ALA A 21 53.61 -30.40 -33.90
C ALA A 21 52.36 -30.96 -33.20
N ALA A 22 52.01 -30.39 -32.05
CA ALA A 22 50.71 -30.62 -31.45
C ALA A 22 49.68 -29.88 -32.32
N LEU A 23 48.92 -30.64 -33.12
CA LEU A 23 47.65 -30.18 -33.68
C LEU A 23 46.72 -29.89 -32.49
N SER A 24 46.77 -28.67 -31.97
CA SER A 24 45.79 -28.16 -31.03
C SER A 24 44.52 -27.83 -31.81
N THR A 25 43.65 -28.82 -32.00
CA THR A 25 42.25 -28.55 -32.32
C THR A 25 41.58 -28.02 -31.05
N SER A 26 41.81 -26.75 -30.72
CA SER A 26 40.89 -26.04 -29.83
C SER A 26 39.63 -25.76 -30.65
N SER A 27 38.63 -26.62 -30.50
CA SER A 27 37.28 -26.26 -30.89
C SER A 27 36.89 -25.06 -30.03
N LYS A 28 36.95 -23.85 -30.59
CA LYS A 28 36.25 -22.70 -30.02
C LYS A 28 34.81 -23.17 -29.76
N PRO A 29 34.28 -23.09 -28.52
CA PRO A 29 32.87 -23.39 -28.32
C PRO A 29 32.08 -22.47 -29.25
N ALA A 30 31.22 -23.09 -30.07
CA ALA A 30 30.39 -22.37 -31.02
C ALA A 30 29.70 -21.22 -30.28
N ALA A 31 29.91 -19.99 -30.75
CA ALA A 31 29.21 -18.82 -30.25
C ALA A 31 27.71 -19.13 -30.30
N LYS A 32 27.05 -19.03 -29.15
CA LYS A 32 25.59 -19.15 -29.07
C LYS A 32 25.00 -18.20 -30.11
N PRO A 33 23.98 -18.60 -30.90
CA PRO A 33 23.39 -17.72 -31.89
C PRO A 33 22.99 -16.42 -31.19
N GLU A 34 23.39 -15.29 -31.77
CA GLU A 34 23.02 -13.96 -31.29
C GLU A 34 21.51 -13.84 -31.44
N VAL A 35 20.79 -14.18 -30.38
CA VAL A 35 19.35 -13.97 -30.29
C VAL A 35 19.17 -12.46 -30.30
N HIS A 36 18.70 -11.90 -31.41
CA HIS A 36 18.26 -10.52 -31.47
C HIS A 36 17.33 -10.28 -30.28
N PRO A 37 17.64 -9.33 -29.38
CA PRO A 37 16.84 -9.15 -28.18
C PRO A 37 15.40 -8.88 -28.61
N VAL A 38 14.48 -9.69 -28.09
CA VAL A 38 13.06 -9.50 -28.35
C VAL A 38 12.71 -8.12 -27.81
N GLU A 39 12.22 -7.22 -28.66
CA GLU A 39 11.98 -5.81 -28.30
C GLU A 39 11.07 -5.65 -27.07
N ASN A 40 10.20 -6.64 -26.81
CA ASN A 40 9.30 -6.69 -25.67
C ASN A 40 9.98 -7.04 -24.33
N GLU A 41 11.21 -7.57 -24.36
CA GLU A 41 11.99 -7.92 -23.16
C GLU A 41 12.83 -6.75 -22.64
N ALA A 42 12.77 -5.59 -23.30
CA ALA A 42 13.42 -4.35 -22.86
C ALA A 42 12.70 -3.74 -21.64
N VAL A 43 12.82 -4.39 -20.48
CA VAL A 43 12.29 -3.91 -19.20
C VAL A 43 13.33 -3.04 -18.51
N ALA A 44 12.92 -1.84 -18.09
CA ALA A 44 13.79 -0.95 -17.34
C ALA A 44 14.18 -1.56 -15.97
N PRO A 45 15.40 -1.34 -15.48
CA PRO A 45 15.84 -1.86 -14.18
C PRO A 45 15.05 -1.25 -13.00
N GLU A 46 14.54 -0.03 -13.17
CA GLU A 46 13.70 0.66 -12.18
C GLU A 46 12.27 0.84 -12.72
N PHE A 47 11.29 0.33 -11.97
CA PHE A 47 9.88 0.47 -12.30
C PHE A 47 9.26 1.63 -11.52
N THR A 48 8.74 2.63 -12.23
CA THR A 48 8.10 3.80 -11.61
C THR A 48 6.57 3.70 -11.69
N ASN A 49 5.92 3.61 -10.54
CA ASN A 49 4.46 3.64 -10.45
C ASN A 49 3.98 5.02 -10.00
N ARG A 50 3.09 5.64 -10.79
CA ARG A 50 2.53 6.99 -10.51
C ARG A 50 1.21 6.97 -9.74
N ASN A 51 0.65 5.79 -9.44
CA ASN A 51 -0.62 5.68 -8.73
C ASN A 51 -0.45 6.06 -7.24
N PRO A 52 -1.15 7.08 -6.73
CA PRO A 52 -1.04 7.51 -5.33
C PRO A 52 -1.47 6.44 -4.33
N ARG A 53 -2.44 5.58 -4.69
CA ARG A 53 -2.99 4.55 -3.79
C ARG A 53 -2.14 3.29 -3.70
N ASN A 54 -1.14 3.13 -4.58
CA ASN A 54 -0.37 1.88 -4.66
C ASN A 54 0.31 1.54 -3.32
N LEU A 55 1.01 2.52 -2.73
CA LEU A 55 1.73 2.30 -1.48
C LEU A 55 0.80 2.05 -0.28
N GLU A 56 -0.41 2.61 -0.32
CA GLU A 56 -1.44 2.43 0.71
C GLU A 56 -2.01 1.00 0.67
N LEU A 57 -2.33 0.53 -0.54
CA LEU A 57 -2.83 -0.83 -0.76
C LEU A 57 -1.79 -1.90 -0.41
N LEU A 58 -0.51 -1.62 -0.68
CA LEU A 58 0.60 -2.48 -0.27
C LEU A 58 0.92 -2.39 1.23
N SER A 59 0.25 -1.51 1.98
CA SER A 59 0.48 -1.24 3.40
C SER A 59 1.89 -0.74 3.77
N VAL A 60 2.63 -0.19 2.81
CA VAL A 60 3.99 0.35 2.98
C VAL A 60 3.98 1.88 3.10
N ALA A 61 2.92 2.55 2.65
CA ALA A 61 2.78 4.00 2.72
C ALA A 61 2.97 4.53 4.15
N ARG A 62 3.78 5.59 4.27
CA ARG A 62 4.02 6.29 5.55
C ARG A 62 2.73 6.93 6.04
N LYS A 63 2.33 6.64 7.28
CA LYS A 63 1.27 7.36 8.00
C LYS A 63 1.86 8.57 8.74
N GLU A 64 1.08 9.64 8.90
CA GLU A 64 1.47 10.81 9.70
C GLU A 64 1.51 10.48 11.21
N ARG A 65 2.64 9.91 11.64
CA ARG A 65 2.92 9.63 13.05
C ARG A 65 3.19 10.91 13.83
N GLY A 66 3.05 10.83 15.15
CA GLY A 66 3.23 11.96 16.06
C GLY A 66 1.89 12.39 16.63
N TRP A 67 1.68 13.71 16.75
CA TRP A 67 0.40 14.31 17.16
C TRP A 67 -0.23 13.70 18.41
N ARG A 68 0.57 13.19 19.35
CA ARG A 68 0.08 12.45 20.52
C ARG A 68 -0.68 13.33 21.52
N THR A 69 -0.39 14.62 21.54
CA THR A 69 -0.97 15.60 22.48
C THR A 69 -2.27 16.22 21.97
N VAL A 70 -2.59 16.06 20.68
CA VAL A 70 -3.81 16.60 20.09
C VAL A 70 -4.75 15.49 19.66
N TRP A 71 -6.03 15.80 19.66
CA TRP A 71 -7.07 14.91 19.16
C TRP A 71 -7.78 15.60 17.98
N PRO A 72 -8.12 14.90 16.89
CA PRO A 72 -7.90 13.47 16.56
C PRO A 72 -6.47 13.15 16.09
N SER A 73 -6.09 11.87 16.08
CA SER A 73 -4.76 11.46 15.62
C SER A 73 -4.70 11.43 14.09
N ARG A 74 -3.51 11.65 13.51
CA ARG A 74 -3.29 11.67 12.05
C ARG A 74 -2.65 10.40 11.49
N GLU A 75 -2.53 9.36 12.32
CA GLU A 75 -1.93 8.08 11.91
C GLU A 75 -2.98 7.20 11.19
N PHE A 76 -3.39 7.58 9.98
CA PHE A 76 -4.32 6.84 9.13
C PHE A 76 -4.10 7.19 7.64
N TRP A 77 -4.55 6.35 6.71
CA TRP A 77 -4.64 6.73 5.29
C TRP A 77 -6.01 7.31 4.94
N HIS A 78 -7.08 6.64 5.36
CA HIS A 78 -8.46 7.08 5.22
C HIS A 78 -9.14 7.18 6.58
N ARG A 79 -9.82 8.29 6.85
CA ARG A 79 -10.66 8.46 8.04
C ARG A 79 -12.13 8.57 7.69
N LEU A 80 -12.96 7.98 8.53
CA LEU A 80 -14.39 8.22 8.55
C LEU A 80 -14.69 9.42 9.45
N ARG A 81 -15.23 10.47 8.88
CA ARG A 81 -15.68 11.67 9.60
C ARG A 81 -17.20 11.77 9.50
N VAL A 82 -17.87 11.70 10.64
CA VAL A 82 -19.33 11.85 10.72
C VAL A 82 -19.65 13.22 11.27
N ILE A 83 -20.45 14.00 10.54
CA ILE A 83 -20.90 15.33 10.93
C ILE A 83 -22.40 15.25 11.17
N ARG A 84 -22.81 15.52 12.40
CA ARG A 84 -24.21 15.61 12.79
C ARG A 84 -24.59 17.06 13.03
N THR A 85 -25.53 17.57 12.25
CA THR A 85 -26.16 18.87 12.47
C THR A 85 -27.58 18.68 13.02
N GLN A 86 -28.24 19.77 13.40
CA GLN A 86 -29.62 19.73 13.89
C GLN A 86 -30.60 19.09 12.90
N HIS A 87 -30.38 19.31 11.60
CA HIS A 87 -31.30 18.89 10.54
C HIS A 87 -30.76 17.74 9.69
N HIS A 88 -29.44 17.60 9.57
CA HIS A 88 -28.82 16.67 8.63
C HIS A 88 -27.68 15.90 9.25
N VAL A 89 -27.54 14.66 8.80
CA VAL A 89 -26.36 13.83 9.05
C VAL A 89 -25.60 13.68 7.74
N GLU A 90 -24.27 13.81 7.85
CA GLU A 90 -23.32 13.66 6.76
C GLU A 90 -22.19 12.74 7.23
N ALA A 91 -21.74 11.86 6.35
CA ALA A 91 -20.58 11.02 6.57
C ALA A 91 -19.62 11.18 5.39
N LEU A 92 -18.36 11.41 5.71
CA LEU A 92 -17.29 11.72 4.77
C LEU A 92 -16.14 10.75 4.98
N VAL A 93 -15.58 10.24 3.89
CA VAL A 93 -14.32 9.52 3.88
C VAL A 93 -13.25 10.46 3.38
N GLU A 94 -12.40 10.91 4.29
CA GLU A 94 -11.31 11.84 4.00
C GLU A 94 -9.98 11.10 3.96
N HIS A 95 -9.14 11.43 2.99
CA HIS A 95 -7.75 11.03 2.98
C HIS A 95 -6.92 11.91 3.92
N GLN A 96 -5.75 11.44 4.36
CA GLN A 96 -4.79 12.19 5.18
C GLN A 96 -4.48 13.59 4.61
N ASN A 97 -4.43 13.72 3.28
CA ASN A 97 -4.21 15.00 2.59
C ASN A 97 -5.37 16.00 2.70
N GLY A 98 -6.46 15.65 3.39
CA GLY A 98 -7.67 16.46 3.55
C GLY A 98 -8.66 16.38 2.39
N LYS A 99 -8.36 15.61 1.34
CA LYS A 99 -9.26 15.40 0.20
C LYS A 99 -10.38 14.42 0.59
N VAL A 100 -11.62 14.80 0.32
CA VAL A 100 -12.78 13.91 0.47
C VAL A 100 -12.83 12.97 -0.74
N VAL A 101 -12.83 11.66 -0.51
CA VAL A 101 -12.90 10.65 -1.57
C VAL A 101 -14.33 10.22 -1.83
N VAL A 102 -15.08 9.95 -0.76
CA VAL A 102 -16.48 9.55 -0.82
C VAL A 102 -17.26 10.31 0.24
N SER A 103 -18.47 10.74 -0.10
CA SER A 103 -19.40 11.37 0.83
C SER A 103 -20.78 10.73 0.71
N ALA A 104 -21.54 10.79 1.80
CA ALA A 104 -22.96 10.46 1.82
C ALA A 104 -23.68 11.40 2.80
N SER A 105 -24.72 12.07 2.33
CA SER A 105 -25.48 13.03 3.16
C SER A 105 -26.98 12.88 3.00
N THR A 106 -27.72 13.14 4.09
CA THR A 106 -29.19 13.29 4.04
C THR A 106 -29.67 14.53 3.28
N ARG A 107 -28.76 15.39 2.81
CA ARG A 107 -29.08 16.52 1.92
C ARG A 107 -29.31 16.05 0.49
N GLU A 108 -28.70 14.94 0.10
CA GLU A 108 -28.92 14.32 -1.20
C GLU A 108 -30.38 13.88 -1.34
N TRP A 109 -31.02 14.33 -2.41
CA TRP A 109 -32.42 14.03 -2.67
C TRP A 109 -32.67 12.51 -2.67
N ALA A 110 -31.78 11.75 -3.32
CA ALA A 110 -31.89 10.30 -3.49
C ALA A 110 -32.06 9.54 -2.18
N ILE A 111 -31.40 10.00 -1.11
CA ILE A 111 -31.49 9.41 0.22
C ILE A 111 -32.70 10.01 0.95
N LYS A 112 -32.86 11.34 0.87
CA LYS A 112 -33.89 12.08 1.61
C LYS A 112 -35.32 11.60 1.28
N LYS A 113 -35.63 11.26 0.02
CA LYS A 113 -36.95 10.77 -0.39
C LYS A 113 -37.40 9.47 0.29
N HIS A 114 -36.45 8.65 0.73
CA HIS A 114 -36.72 7.35 1.34
C HIS A 114 -36.72 7.43 2.87
N LEU A 115 -36.43 8.61 3.44
CA LEU A 115 -36.35 8.83 4.87
C LEU A 115 -37.49 9.74 5.33
N TYR A 116 -38.22 9.29 6.35
CA TYR A 116 -39.20 10.12 7.02
C TYR A 116 -38.55 11.30 7.77
N SER A 117 -37.38 11.08 8.38
CA SER A 117 -36.63 12.10 9.11
C SER A 117 -35.13 11.92 8.93
N THR A 118 -34.42 13.03 8.78
CA THR A 118 -32.99 13.11 8.45
C THR A 118 -32.05 13.10 9.66
N ARG A 119 -32.58 13.09 10.89
CA ARG A 119 -31.80 13.13 12.14
C ARG A 119 -31.82 11.83 12.95
N ASN A 120 -32.74 10.93 12.61
CA ASN A 120 -33.02 9.74 13.39
C ASN A 120 -31.89 8.70 13.27
N VAL A 121 -31.90 7.71 14.16
CA VAL A 121 -30.97 6.57 14.13
C VAL A 121 -31.02 5.84 12.78
N VAL A 122 -32.23 5.64 12.24
CA VAL A 122 -32.45 5.01 10.93
C VAL A 122 -31.78 5.80 9.79
N ALA A 123 -31.77 7.12 9.87
CA ALA A 123 -31.07 7.95 8.88
C ALA A 123 -29.55 7.68 8.91
N CYS A 124 -28.97 7.54 10.11
CA CYS A 124 -27.54 7.23 10.27
C CYS A 124 -27.19 5.83 9.76
N GLU A 125 -28.05 4.86 10.04
CA GLU A 125 -27.92 3.49 9.52
C GLU A 125 -27.98 3.47 7.99
N SER A 126 -28.96 4.17 7.40
CA SER A 126 -29.09 4.27 5.94
C SER A 126 -27.91 4.99 5.28
N ILE A 127 -27.38 6.06 5.90
CA ILE A 127 -26.14 6.71 5.44
C ILE A 127 -24.98 5.73 5.51
N GLY A 128 -24.85 4.96 6.59
CA GLY A 128 -23.81 3.93 6.72
C GLY A 128 -23.88 2.90 5.59
N ARG A 129 -25.07 2.40 5.27
CA ARG A 129 -25.26 1.45 4.15
C ARG A 129 -24.88 2.04 2.80
N VAL A 130 -25.37 3.24 2.49
CA VAL A 130 -25.06 3.92 1.22
C VAL A 130 -23.57 4.25 1.13
N LEU A 131 -22.95 4.68 2.23
CA LEU A 131 -21.53 4.99 2.26
C LEU A 131 -20.69 3.73 2.07
N ALA A 132 -21.02 2.63 2.75
CA ALA A 132 -20.32 1.36 2.59
C ALA A 132 -20.36 0.89 1.12
N GLN A 133 -21.53 0.94 0.48
CA GLN A 133 -21.67 0.60 -0.94
C GLN A 133 -20.78 1.50 -1.82
N ARG A 134 -20.84 2.83 -1.64
CA ARG A 134 -20.00 3.76 -2.41
C ARG A 134 -18.50 3.53 -2.17
N CYS A 135 -18.11 3.15 -0.96
CA CYS A 135 -16.74 2.82 -0.62
C CYS A 135 -16.27 1.56 -1.33
N LEU A 136 -17.09 0.50 -1.38
CA LEU A 136 -16.77 -0.72 -2.12
C LEU A 136 -16.64 -0.44 -3.63
N GLU A 137 -17.54 0.33 -4.20
CA GLU A 137 -17.48 0.75 -5.61
C GLU A 137 -16.22 1.58 -5.91
N ALA A 138 -15.77 2.41 -4.96
CA ALA A 138 -14.51 3.14 -5.03
C ALA A 138 -13.25 2.30 -4.69
N GLY A 139 -13.43 1.04 -4.27
CA GLY A 139 -12.36 0.15 -3.83
C GLY A 139 -11.69 0.58 -2.53
N ILE A 140 -12.43 1.18 -1.59
CA ILE A 140 -11.96 1.56 -0.24
C ILE A 140 -12.59 0.61 0.77
N ASN A 141 -11.76 -0.29 1.32
CA ASN A 141 -12.23 -1.32 2.25
C ASN A 141 -11.85 -1.02 3.71
N PHE A 142 -10.79 -0.22 3.91
CA PHE A 142 -10.24 0.11 5.22
C PHE A 142 -10.32 1.61 5.47
N MET A 143 -10.76 1.97 6.66
CA MET A 143 -10.76 3.35 7.15
C MET A 143 -10.67 3.34 8.67
N VAL A 144 -10.22 4.43 9.29
CA VAL A 144 -10.21 4.59 10.74
C VAL A 144 -11.37 5.47 11.17
N TYR A 145 -12.14 5.02 12.17
CA TYR A 145 -13.13 5.85 12.84
C TYR A 145 -12.64 6.28 14.22
N GLN A 146 -12.61 7.59 14.47
CA GLN A 146 -12.17 8.18 15.74
C GLN A 146 -13.29 9.05 16.32
N PRO A 147 -14.31 8.44 16.95
CA PRO A 147 -15.36 9.17 17.64
C PRO A 147 -14.86 9.73 18.98
N THR A 148 -15.57 10.75 19.47
CA THR A 148 -15.48 11.11 20.88
C THR A 148 -16.18 10.03 21.76
N PRO A 149 -15.85 9.91 23.06
CA PRO A 149 -16.43 8.87 23.92
C PRO A 149 -17.96 8.89 24.00
N TRP A 150 -18.57 10.07 24.06
CA TRP A 150 -20.03 10.22 24.11
C TRP A 150 -20.70 9.91 22.77
N GLU A 151 -20.07 10.24 21.64
CA GLU A 151 -20.56 9.83 20.32
C GLU A 151 -20.50 8.31 20.15
N ALA A 152 -19.41 7.68 20.58
CA ALA A 152 -19.25 6.22 20.54
C ALA A 152 -20.30 5.49 21.40
N ALA A 153 -20.70 6.08 22.53
CA ALA A 153 -21.75 5.53 23.38
C ALA A 153 -23.14 5.59 22.73
N SER A 154 -23.36 6.53 21.79
CA SER A 154 -24.67 6.73 21.16
C SER A 154 -25.09 5.57 20.26
N ASP A 155 -26.37 5.20 20.32
CA ASP A 155 -26.91 4.11 19.51
C ASP A 155 -26.85 4.41 18.01
N SER A 156 -26.91 5.70 17.65
CA SER A 156 -26.79 6.13 16.26
C SER A 156 -25.44 5.81 15.65
N MET A 157 -24.34 6.00 16.40
CA MET A 157 -23.01 5.69 15.90
C MET A 157 -22.75 4.19 15.92
N LYS A 158 -23.26 3.47 16.93
CA LYS A 158 -23.20 2.00 16.94
C LYS A 158 -23.87 1.40 15.71
N ARG A 159 -25.10 1.82 15.38
CA ARG A 159 -25.81 1.32 14.19
C ARG A 159 -25.14 1.72 12.88
N LEU A 160 -24.57 2.92 12.80
CA LEU A 160 -23.78 3.33 11.65
C LEU A 160 -22.56 2.41 11.47
N GLN A 161 -21.84 2.11 12.55
CA GLN A 161 -20.70 1.19 12.51
C GLN A 161 -21.13 -0.23 12.10
N SER A 162 -22.21 -0.76 12.69
CA SER A 162 -22.77 -2.05 12.30
C SER A 162 -23.11 -2.11 10.81
N ALA A 163 -23.79 -1.08 10.28
CA ALA A 163 -24.13 -0.98 8.87
C ALA A 163 -22.88 -0.93 7.95
N MET A 164 -21.82 -0.25 8.38
CA MET A 164 -20.55 -0.23 7.63
C MET A 164 -19.88 -1.60 7.62
N THR A 165 -19.85 -2.29 8.76
CA THR A 165 -19.27 -3.64 8.87
C THR A 165 -20.07 -4.69 8.12
N GLU A 166 -21.40 -4.63 8.16
CA GLU A 166 -22.30 -5.48 7.37
C GLU A 166 -22.12 -5.22 5.86
N GLY A 167 -21.87 -3.96 5.50
CA GLY A 167 -21.51 -3.56 4.14
C GLY A 167 -20.10 -3.96 3.70
N GLY A 168 -19.34 -4.70 4.52
CA GLY A 168 -18.02 -5.23 4.14
C GLY A 168 -16.85 -4.26 4.33
N VAL A 169 -17.06 -3.09 4.94
CA VAL A 169 -16.01 -2.11 5.22
C VAL A 169 -15.49 -2.29 6.64
N VAL A 170 -14.17 -2.34 6.79
CA VAL A 170 -13.50 -2.51 8.09
C VAL A 170 -13.06 -1.14 8.63
N LEU A 171 -13.54 -0.80 9.82
CA LEU A 171 -13.27 0.48 10.51
C LEU A 171 -11.92 0.51 11.26
N ARG A 172 -11.01 -0.38 10.88
CA ARG A 172 -9.64 -0.47 11.38
C ARG A 172 -8.71 -0.73 10.21
N GLU A 173 -7.72 0.13 10.05
CA GLU A 173 -6.68 -0.07 9.06
C GLU A 173 -5.64 -1.10 9.52
N PRO A 174 -5.01 -1.83 8.57
CA PRO A 174 -3.86 -2.65 8.88
C PRO A 174 -2.68 -1.79 9.36
N GLN A 175 -1.79 -2.44 10.12
CA GLN A 175 -0.52 -1.84 10.50
C GLN A 175 0.38 -1.70 9.28
N ARG A 176 1.26 -0.70 9.30
CA ARG A 176 2.22 -0.47 8.24
C ARG A 176 3.36 -1.49 8.33
N ILE A 177 3.74 -2.07 7.19
CA ILE A 177 4.89 -2.96 7.06
C ILE A 177 6.18 -2.13 6.96
N TYR A 178 7.19 -2.51 7.74
CA TYR A 178 8.50 -1.84 7.79
C TYR A 178 9.62 -2.69 7.17
N GLU A 179 9.52 -4.01 7.34
CA GLU A 179 10.51 -5.04 6.98
C GLU A 179 9.80 -6.17 6.26
#